data_AF-A0A919SBW6-F1
#
_entry.id   AF-A0A919SBW6-F1
#
_cell.length_a   1.000
_cell.length_b   1.000
_cell.length_c   1.000
_cell.angle_alpha   90.00
_cell.angle_beta   90.00
_cell.angle_gamma   90.00
#
_symmetry.space_group_name_H-M   'P 1'
#
loop_
_entity.id
_entity.type
_entity.pdbx_description
1 polymer ?
#
loop_
_entity_poly.entity_id
_entity_poly.type
_entity_poly.pdbx_seq_one_letter_code
_entity_poly.pdbx_strand_id
1 'polypeptide(L)' 'MHDPELAARLRAEHLTHQRARDRRPLERAVARGELPADTDLDAAVDRLVGPVYYRVLVTGQPVTPDFVETLVRSVVP' A
#
# COMPACT_ATOMS: atom_id res chain seq x y z
N MET A 1 -5.59 -13.10 21.51
CA MET A 1 -7.05 -12.97 21.41
C MET A 1 -7.36 -12.31 20.07
N HIS A 2 -7.73 -13.09 19.06
CA HIS A 2 -8.13 -12.60 17.75
C HIS A 2 -9.65 -12.44 17.75
N ASP A 3 -10.15 -11.23 17.49
CA ASP A 3 -11.57 -10.99 17.25
C ASP A 3 -11.81 -10.99 15.72
N PRO A 4 -12.39 -12.07 15.16
CA PRO A 4 -12.60 -12.19 13.72
C PRO A 4 -13.66 -11.23 13.19
N GLU A 5 -14.62 -10.81 14.02
CA GLU A 5 -15.70 -9.90 13.64
C GLU A 5 -15.19 -8.47 13.52
N LEU A 6 -14.37 -8.02 14.49
CA LEU A 6 -13.63 -6.76 14.40
C LEU A 6 -12.72 -6.74 13.16
N ALA A 7 -12.01 -7.84 12.89
CA ALA A 7 -11.14 -7.93 11.72
C ALA A 7 -11.94 -7.92 10.40
N ALA A 8 -13.12 -8.52 10.35
CA ALA A 8 -14.00 -8.48 9.18
C ALA A 8 -14.52 -7.06 8.92
N ARG A 9 -15.00 -6.35 9.97
CA ARG A 9 -15.44 -4.95 9.85
C ARG A 9 -14.31 -4.02 9.43
N LEU A 10 -13.12 -4.14 10.03
CA LEU A 10 -11.95 -3.35 9.62
C LEU A 10 -11.63 -3.55 8.13
N ARG A 11 -11.68 -4.79 7.63
CA ARG A 11 -11.44 -5.08 6.21
C ARG A 11 -12.53 -4.49 5.30
N ALA A 12 -13.80 -4.69 5.66
CA ALA A 12 -14.94 -4.29 4.85
C ALA A 12 -15.14 -2.76 4.84
N GLU A 13 -15.16 -2.14 6.02
CA GLU A 13 -15.49 -0.73 6.20
C GLU A 13 -14.31 0.21 5.92
N HIS A 14 -13.07 -0.24 6.14
CA HIS A 14 -11.89 0.64 6.08
C HIS A 14 -10.90 0.26 5.00
N LEU A 15 -10.40 -0.99 5.01
CA LEU A 15 -9.29 -1.39 4.13
C LEU A 15 -9.69 -1.45 2.64
N THR A 16 -10.94 -1.79 2.34
CA THR A 16 -11.41 -1.84 0.94
C THR A 16 -11.42 -0.44 0.31
N HIS A 17 -11.98 0.55 1.01
CA HIS A 17 -11.98 1.94 0.55
C HIS A 17 -10.57 2.55 0.50
N GLN A 18 -9.74 2.21 1.48
CA GLN A 18 -8.34 2.62 1.50
C GLN A 18 -7.57 2.07 0.29
N ARG A 19 -7.66 0.76 0.03
CA ARG A 19 -7.00 0.14 -1.14
C ARG A 19 -7.46 0.74 -2.46
N ALA A 20 -8.76 0.97 -2.63
CA ALA A 20 -9.28 1.61 -3.83
C ALA A 20 -8.71 3.02 -4.03
N ARG A 21 -8.44 3.76 -2.95
CA ARG A 21 -7.81 5.08 -3.01
C ARG A 21 -6.31 4.98 -3.32
N ASP A 22 -5.63 4.05 -2.68
CA ASP A 22 -4.17 3.87 -2.79
C ASP A 22 -3.76 3.32 -4.16
N ARG A 23 -4.66 2.64 -4.88
CA ARG A 23 -4.47 2.22 -6.28
C ARG A 23 -4.51 3.35 -7.31
N ARG A 24 -5.30 4.40 -7.08
CA ARG A 24 -5.55 5.46 -8.09
C ARG A 24 -4.28 6.10 -8.66
N PRO A 25 -3.23 6.40 -7.88
CA PRO A 25 -1.99 6.93 -8.43
C PRO A 25 -1.32 5.98 -9.42
N LEU A 26 -1.32 4.68 -9.13
CA LEU A 26 -0.70 3.66 -9.98
C LEU A 26 -1.54 3.42 -11.25
N GLU A 27 -2.87 3.42 -11.14
CA GLU A 27 -3.78 3.38 -12.31
C GLU A 27 -3.49 4.53 -13.28
N ARG A 28 -3.28 5.75 -12.75
CA ARG A 28 -2.90 6.90 -13.57
C ARG A 28 -1.52 6.76 -14.17
N ALA A 29 -0.57 6.13 -13.48
CA ALA A 29 0.78 5.90 -14.00
C ALA A 29 0.76 4.89 -15.17
N VAL A 30 -0.03 3.81 -15.05
CA VAL A 30 -0.31 2.89 -16.18
C VAL A 30 -0.96 3.63 -17.34
N ALA A 31 -1.98 4.46 -17.09
CA ALA A 31 -2.65 5.23 -18.14
C ALA A 31 -1.72 6.22 -18.87
N ARG A 32 -0.65 6.70 -18.22
CA ARG A 32 0.39 7.54 -18.81
C ARG A 32 1.53 6.75 -19.49
N GLY A 33 1.53 5.42 -19.37
CA GLY A 33 2.61 4.58 -19.88
C GLY A 33 3.89 4.60 -19.03
N GLU A 34 3.81 5.11 -17.79
CA GLU A 34 4.94 5.14 -16.85
C GLU A 34 5.14 3.78 -16.15
N LEU A 35 4.11 2.94 -16.12
CA LEU A 35 4.14 1.56 -15.63
C LEU A 35 3.62 0.61 -16.71
N PRO A 36 4.11 -0.64 -16.77
CA PRO A 36 3.58 -1.67 -17.66
C PRO A 36 2.07 -1.88 -17.49
N ALA A 37 1.36 -2.14 -18.58
CA ALA A 37 -0.10 -2.32 -18.56
C ALA A 37 -0.55 -3.57 -17.79
N ASP A 38 0.34 -4.53 -17.61
CA ASP A 38 0.14 -5.78 -16.86
C ASP A 38 0.63 -5.69 -15.39
N THR A 39 0.95 -4.48 -14.90
CA THR A 39 1.35 -4.27 -13.50
C THR A 39 0.26 -4.77 -12.55
N ASP A 40 0.61 -5.67 -11.63
CA ASP A 40 -0.24 -6.04 -10.52
C ASP A 40 -0.31 -4.87 -9.51
N LEU A 41 -1.39 -4.09 -9.63
CA LEU A 41 -1.59 -2.88 -8.83
C LEU A 41 -1.84 -3.19 -7.34
N ASP A 42 -2.43 -4.34 -7.01
CA ASP A 42 -2.65 -4.72 -5.61
C ASP A 42 -1.32 -5.09 -4.95
N ALA A 43 -0.50 -5.88 -5.64
CA ALA A 43 0.85 -6.20 -5.16
C ALA A 43 1.74 -4.96 -5.03
N ALA A 44 1.63 -4.01 -5.97
CA ALA A 44 2.35 -2.75 -5.91
C ALA A 44 1.94 -1.89 -4.70
N VAL A 45 0.63 -1.78 -4.42
CA VAL A 45 0.13 -1.10 -3.20
C VAL A 45 0.66 -1.81 -1.95
N ASP A 46 0.55 -3.13 -1.87
CA ASP A 46 0.99 -3.91 -0.71
C ASP A 46 2.48 -3.74 -0.43
N ARG A 47 3.30 -3.67 -1.48
CA ARG A 47 4.75 -3.43 -1.37
C ARG A 47 5.08 -2.02 -0.86
N LEU A 48 4.24 -1.03 -1.14
CA LEU A 48 4.39 0.34 -0.61
C LEU A 48 3.89 0.46 0.84
N VAL A 49 2.69 -0.05 1.14
CA VAL A 49 2.05 0.17 2.46
C VAL A 49 2.47 -0.84 3.52
N GLY A 50 2.84 -2.06 3.14
CA GLY A 50 3.22 -3.13 4.07
C GLY A 50 4.39 -2.72 4.99
N PRO A 51 5.51 -2.23 4.44
CA PRO A 51 6.64 -1.77 5.25
C PRO A 51 6.30 -0.57 6.15
N VAL A 52 5.38 0.30 5.72
CA VAL A 52 4.88 1.42 6.54
C VAL A 52 4.11 0.89 7.74
N TYR A 53 3.17 -0.03 7.53
CA TYR A 53 2.44 -0.68 8.61
C TYR A 53 3.37 -1.44 9.57
N TYR A 54 4.39 -2.12 9.05
CA TYR A 54 5.38 -2.82 9.87
C TYR A 54 6.15 -1.85 10.79
N ARG A 55 6.59 -0.70 10.27
CA ARG A 55 7.25 0.32 11.09
C ARG A 55 6.34 0.88 12.19
N VAL A 56 5.10 1.19 11.85
CA VAL A 56 4.16 1.82 12.78
C VAL A 56 3.66 0.84 13.83
N LEU A 57 3.25 -0.36 13.43
CA LEU A 57 2.53 -1.29 14.29
C LEU A 57 3.44 -2.31 15.00
N VAL A 58 4.58 -2.65 14.39
CA VAL A 58 5.45 -3.72 14.90
C VAL A 58 6.71 -3.16 15.55
N THR A 59 7.46 -2.32 14.83
CA THR A 59 8.79 -1.87 15.30
C THR A 59 8.81 -0.51 15.99
N GLY A 60 7.72 0.26 15.89
CA GLY A 60 7.62 1.62 16.40
C GLY A 60 8.62 2.61 15.78
N GLN A 61 9.18 2.29 14.61
CA GLN A 61 10.18 3.14 13.95
C GLN A 61 9.52 4.29 13.19
N PRO A 62 10.20 5.45 13.05
CA PRO A 62 9.65 6.58 12.31
C PRO A 62 9.49 6.24 10.82
N VAL A 63 8.44 6.78 10.20
CA VAL A 63 8.25 6.79 8.75
C VAL A 63 8.84 8.10 8.23
N THR A 64 10.08 8.04 7.75
CA THR A 64 10.82 9.21 7.26
C THR A 64 10.58 9.43 5.75
N PRO A 65 10.79 10.65 5.24
CA PRO A 65 10.74 10.92 3.79
C PRO A 65 11.67 9.99 2.99
N ASP A 66 12.92 9.82 3.43
CA ASP A 66 13.91 8.94 2.77
C ASP A 66 13.45 7.48 2.71
N PHE A 67 12.76 7.01 3.75
CA PHE A 67 12.18 5.66 3.76
C PHE A 67 11.07 5.54 2.72
N VAL A 68 10.16 6.51 2.66
CA VAL A 68 9.08 6.55 1.66
C VAL A 68 9.67 6.59 0.24
N GLU A 69 10.70 7.41 0.01
CA GLU A 69 11.37 7.48 -1.29
C GLU A 69 12.00 6.15 -1.69
N THR A 70 12.66 5.47 -0.75
CA THR A 70 13.23 4.13 -0.96
C THR A 70 12.14 3.12 -1.34
N LEU A 71 10.97 3.18 -0.68
CA LEU A 71 9.85 2.30 -1.01
C LEU A 71 9.32 2.56 -2.41
N VAL A 72 9.11 3.83 -2.80
CA VAL A 72 8.62 4.19 -4.13
C VAL A 72 9.59 3.68 -5.22
N ARG A 73 10.89 3.90 -5.05
CA ARG A 73 11.93 3.39 -5.96
C ARG A 73 11.99 1.86 -6.03
N SER A 74 11.47 1.14 -5.03
CA SER A 74 11.47 -0.32 -5.01
C SER A 74 10.30 -0.95 -5.77
N VAL A 75 9.32 -0.14 -6.18
CA VAL A 75 8.09 -0.55 -6.86
C VAL A 75 8.01 0.04 -8.28
N VAL A 76 8.58 1.23 -8.50
CA VAL A 76 8.70 1.84 -9.81
C VAL A 76 10.05 1.45 -10.44
N PRO A 77 10.07 0.90 -11.67
CA PRO A 77 11.31 0.57 -12.38
C PRO A 77 12.14 1.80 -12.77
#